data_AF-A0A9P4PFF6-F1
#
_entry.id   AF-A0A9P4PFF6-F1
#
_cell.length_a   1.000
_cell.length_b   1.000
_cell.length_c   1.000
_cell.angle_alpha   90.00
_cell.angle_beta   90.00
_cell.angle_gamma   90.00
#
_symmetry.space_group_name_H-M   'P 1'
#
loop_
_entity.id
_entity.type
_entity.pdbx_description
1 polymer ?
#
loop_
_entity_poly.entity_id
_entity_poly.type
_entity_poly.pdbx_seq_one_letter_code
_entity_poly.pdbx_strand_id
1 'polypeptide(L)'
;MAEVAEVAEVAESQQSTTAICAKCGAPAGEFFNAWHKITTSYFLPALVGSYRSRLRPANHPKRASAGSALTGCTVDPLQCAACDTPLRFHLLDSPPEQSSFRSVPVPVFL
;
A
#
# COMPACT_ATOMS: atom_id res chain seq x y z
N MET A 1 -9.10 51.55 3.13
CA MET A 1 -9.13 50.34 3.99
C MET A 1 -9.21 49.15 3.05
N ALA A 2 -8.14 48.38 2.93
CA ALA A 2 -8.14 47.11 2.22
C ALA A 2 -7.08 46.23 2.88
N GLU A 3 -7.51 45.49 3.90
CA GLU A 3 -6.82 44.28 4.34
C GLU A 3 -7.60 43.13 3.72
N VAL A 4 -6.99 42.43 2.76
CA VAL A 4 -7.44 41.10 2.34
C VAL A 4 -6.30 40.14 2.57
N ALA A 5 -6.63 39.13 3.36
CA ALA A 5 -5.71 38.19 3.97
C ALA A 5 -4.89 37.41 2.96
N GLU A 6 -3.59 37.28 3.25
CA GLU A 6 -2.78 36.16 2.78
C GLU A 6 -3.39 34.87 3.36
N VAL A 7 -4.15 34.16 2.53
CA VAL A 7 -4.22 32.70 2.63
C VAL A 7 -3.15 32.18 1.68
N ALA A 8 -1.94 32.02 2.21
CA ALA A 8 -0.96 31.14 1.62
C ALA A 8 -1.60 29.74 1.62
N GLU A 9 -2.21 29.37 0.50
CA GLU A 9 -2.50 28.00 0.18
C GLU A 9 -1.15 27.28 0.26
N VAL A 10 -0.96 26.52 1.34
CA VAL A 10 0.03 25.46 1.41
C VAL A 10 -0.33 24.51 0.28
N ALA A 11 0.22 24.77 -0.91
CA ALA A 11 0.39 23.78 -1.95
C ALA A 11 1.35 22.74 -1.38
N GLU A 12 0.84 21.90 -0.48
CA GLU A 12 1.47 20.66 -0.11
C GLU A 12 1.57 19.89 -1.40
N SER A 13 2.77 19.95 -1.99
CA SER A 13 3.12 19.31 -3.24
C SER A 13 2.54 17.90 -3.21
N GLN A 14 1.45 17.68 -3.92
CA GLN A 14 0.78 16.39 -4.08
C GLN A 14 1.67 15.48 -4.93
N GLN A 15 2.90 15.24 -4.44
CA GLN A 15 3.90 14.42 -5.10
C GLN A 15 3.42 12.99 -4.96
N SER A 16 2.72 12.54 -5.99
CA SER A 16 2.47 11.12 -6.20
C SER A 16 3.75 10.50 -6.77
N THR A 17 4.24 9.46 -6.09
CA THR A 17 5.34 8.64 -6.59
C THR A 17 4.77 7.50 -7.40
N THR A 18 5.19 7.41 -8.67
CA THR A 18 4.87 6.25 -9.51
C THR A 18 5.80 5.11 -9.12
N ALA A 19 5.24 3.99 -8.64
CA ALA A 19 6.01 2.77 -8.44
C ALA A 19 6.09 1.99 -9.76
N ILE A 20 7.25 1.40 -10.01
CA ILE A 20 7.51 0.55 -11.18
C ILE A 20 7.82 -0.88 -10.73
N CYS A 21 7.48 -1.85 -11.57
CA CYS A 21 7.88 -3.24 -11.36
C CYS A 21 9.38 -3.38 -11.59
N ALA A 22 10.14 -3.82 -10.59
CA ALA A 22 11.58 -4.00 -10.72
C ALA A 22 11.98 -5.02 -11.80
N LYS A 23 11.10 -5.97 -12.13
CA LYS A 23 11.39 -7.02 -13.12
C LYS A 23 11.19 -6.58 -14.57
N CYS A 24 10.11 -5.85 -14.87
CA CYS A 24 9.74 -5.50 -16.24
C CYS A 24 9.65 -3.99 -16.52
N GLY A 25 9.87 -3.15 -15.50
CA GLY A 25 9.78 -1.69 -15.61
C GLY A 25 8.35 -1.13 -15.75
N ALA A 26 7.34 -1.98 -15.89
CA ALA A 26 5.96 -1.53 -16.06
C ALA A 26 5.43 -0.80 -14.80
N PRO A 27 4.55 0.21 -14.96
CA PRO A 27 3.99 0.93 -13.83
C PRO A 27 3.13 0.01 -12.94
N ALA A 28 3.48 -0.09 -11.66
CA ALA A 28 2.78 -0.88 -10.66
C ALA A 28 1.66 -0.08 -9.96
N GLY A 29 1.76 1.24 -9.95
CA GLY A 29 0.75 2.12 -9.38
C GLY A 29 1.29 3.51 -9.05
N GLU A 30 0.40 4.37 -8.60
CA GLU A 30 0.69 5.74 -8.17
C GLU A 30 0.35 5.87 -6.69
N PHE A 31 1.29 6.35 -5.90
CA PHE A 31 1.18 6.38 -4.45
C PHE A 31 1.47 7.77 -3.92
N PHE A 32 0.61 8.28 -3.05
CA PHE A 32 0.98 9.45 -2.26
C PHE A 32 2.12 9.11 -1.30
N ASN A 33 3.02 10.06 -1.09
CA ASN A 33 4.22 9.89 -0.28
C ASN A 33 3.97 9.79 1.23
N ALA A 34 2.72 9.87 1.68
CA ALA A 34 2.37 9.74 3.09
C ALA A 34 2.08 8.26 3.44
N TRP A 35 2.91 7.69 4.31
CA TRP A 35 2.82 6.29 4.75
C TRP A 35 2.95 6.17 6.28
N HIS A 36 2.16 5.31 6.89
CA HIS A 36 2.29 4.88 8.29
C HIS A 36 3.06 3.57 8.38
N LYS A 37 4.08 3.54 9.23
CA LYS A 37 4.82 2.33 9.54
C LYS A 37 4.04 1.51 10.58
N ILE A 38 3.56 0.32 10.21
CA ILE A 38 2.87 -0.60 11.13
C ILE A 38 3.87 -1.49 11.86
N THR A 39 4.92 -1.92 11.18
CA THR A 39 6.01 -2.71 11.77
C THR A 39 7.35 -2.28 11.17
N THR A 40 8.45 -2.91 11.56
CA THR A 40 9.77 -2.66 10.97
C THR A 40 9.77 -2.71 9.44
N SER A 41 8.93 -3.55 8.82
CA SER A 41 8.93 -3.83 7.38
C SER A 41 7.57 -3.63 6.69
N TYR A 42 6.52 -3.27 7.43
CA TYR A 42 5.17 -3.09 6.87
C TYR A 42 4.72 -1.65 6.97
N PHE A 43 4.25 -1.12 5.85
CA PHE A 43 3.79 0.26 5.70
C PHE A 43 2.35 0.27 5.18
N LEU A 44 1.58 1.25 5.61
CA LEU A 44 0.22 1.55 5.14
C LEU A 44 0.19 2.94 4.53
N PRO A 45 -0.63 3.20 3.51
CA PRO A 45 -0.90 4.57 3.08
C PRO A 45 -1.51 5.33 4.25
N ALA A 46 -1.03 6.55 4.51
CA ALA A 46 -1.55 7.37 5.60
C ALA A 46 -3.01 7.81 5.37
N LEU A 47 -3.43 7.83 4.10
CA LEU A 47 -4.75 8.24 3.67
C LEU A 47 -5.37 7.09 2.88
N VAL A 48 -6.52 6.59 3.34
CA VAL A 48 -7.26 5.55 2.61
C VAL A 48 -7.68 6.11 1.25
N GLY A 49 -7.37 5.39 0.18
CA GLY A 49 -7.66 5.84 -1.19
C GLY A 49 -6.67 6.84 -1.77
N SER A 50 -5.59 7.21 -1.07
CA SER A 50 -4.53 8.09 -1.60
C SER A 50 -3.58 7.43 -2.58
N TYR A 51 -3.90 6.21 -3.01
CA TYR A 51 -3.11 5.48 -3.98
C TYR A 51 -3.99 4.79 -5.02
N ARG A 52 -3.43 4.63 -6.21
CA ARG A 52 -4.00 3.85 -7.31
C ARG A 52 -3.08 2.70 -7.64
N SER A 53 -3.48 1.49 -7.26
CA SER A 53 -2.76 0.28 -7.65
C SER A 53 -3.17 -0.15 -9.06
N ARG A 54 -2.18 -0.53 -9.88
CA ARG A 54 -2.40 -1.25 -11.16
C ARG A 54 -2.10 -2.74 -11.01
N LEU A 55 -1.78 -3.19 -9.80
CA LEU A 55 -1.54 -4.59 -9.50
C LEU A 55 -2.84 -5.38 -9.54
N ARG A 56 -2.76 -6.62 -10.00
CA ARG A 56 -3.90 -7.54 -10.05
C ARG A 56 -3.81 -8.56 -8.91
N PRO A 57 -4.94 -8.93 -8.30
CA PRO A 57 -4.96 -10.06 -7.38
C PRO A 57 -4.56 -11.34 -8.12
N ALA A 58 -3.72 -12.15 -7.47
CA ALA A 58 -3.40 -13.50 -7.92
C ALA A 58 -4.62 -14.41 -7.81
N ASN A 59 -5.61 -14.04 -6.98
CA ASN A 59 -6.76 -14.87 -6.61
C ASN A 59 -6.33 -16.25 -6.09
N HIS A 60 -5.20 -16.29 -5.39
CA HIS A 60 -4.67 -17.49 -4.77
C HIS A 60 -4.28 -17.15 -3.33
N PRO A 61 -5.27 -17.01 -2.44
CA PRO A 61 -5.05 -16.69 -1.04
C PRO A 61 -4.14 -17.73 -0.39
N LYS A 62 -3.15 -17.25 0.39
CA LYS A 62 -2.24 -18.11 1.14
C LYS A 62 -2.10 -17.60 2.56
N ARG A 63 -1.73 -18.51 3.48
CA ARG A 63 -1.32 -18.08 4.82
C ARG A 63 -0.01 -17.35 4.74
N ALA A 64 0.09 -16.26 5.48
CA ALA A 64 1.36 -15.59 5.71
C ALA A 64 2.35 -16.54 6.39
N SER A 65 3.63 -16.41 6.05
CA SER A 65 4.69 -17.26 6.58
C SER A 65 4.77 -17.17 8.11
N ALA A 66 4.95 -18.32 8.75
CA ALA A 66 5.18 -18.42 10.19
C ALA A 66 6.47 -17.66 10.59
N GLY A 67 6.41 -16.94 11.71
CA GLY A 67 7.51 -16.10 12.20
C GLY A 67 7.52 -14.67 11.64
N SER A 68 6.63 -14.35 10.69
CA SER A 68 6.42 -12.96 10.27
C SER A 68 5.46 -12.23 11.21
N ALA A 69 5.47 -10.89 11.19
CA ALA A 69 4.47 -10.09 11.92
C ALA A 69 3.04 -10.22 11.36
N LEU A 70 2.81 -11.05 10.34
CA LEU A 70 1.49 -11.41 9.83
C LEU A 70 1.16 -12.89 10.09
N THR A 71 1.91 -13.57 10.97
CA THR A 71 1.70 -14.99 11.25
C THR A 71 0.24 -15.26 11.62
N GLY A 72 -0.40 -16.19 10.92
CA GLY A 72 -1.82 -16.52 11.13
C GLY A 72 -2.79 -15.72 10.25
N CYS A 73 -2.34 -14.69 9.54
CA CYS A 73 -3.16 -13.95 8.58
C CYS A 73 -3.26 -14.67 7.23
N THR A 74 -4.35 -14.42 6.51
CA THR A 74 -4.54 -14.83 5.12
C THR A 74 -4.28 -13.65 4.20
N VAL A 75 -3.39 -13.84 3.22
CA VAL A 75 -3.00 -12.82 2.25
C VAL A 75 -3.21 -13.30 0.82
N ASP A 76 -3.70 -12.43 -0.06
CA ASP A 76 -3.72 -12.66 -1.51
C ASP A 76 -2.57 -11.89 -2.18
N PRO A 77 -1.64 -12.56 -2.86
CA PRO A 77 -0.57 -11.88 -3.57
C PRO A 77 -1.11 -10.93 -4.65
N LEU A 78 -0.57 -9.72 -4.71
CA LEU A 78 -0.79 -8.77 -5.78
C LEU A 78 0.37 -8.84 -6.77
N GLN A 79 0.03 -9.05 -8.04
CA GLN A 79 0.97 -9.28 -9.11
C GLN A 79 1.00 -8.10 -10.08
N CYS A 80 2.15 -7.91 -10.74
CA CYS A 80 2.27 -6.97 -11.84
C CYS A 80 1.34 -7.39 -12.99
N ALA A 81 0.50 -6.47 -13.47
CA ALA A 81 -0.42 -6.72 -14.59
C ALA A 81 0.27 -7.08 -15.92
N ALA A 82 1.58 -6.82 -16.05
CA ALA A 82 2.34 -7.00 -17.28
C ALA A 82 3.19 -8.28 -17.31
N CYS A 83 3.58 -8.84 -16.16
CA CYS A 83 4.52 -9.97 -16.09
C CYS A 83 4.24 -10.95 -14.94
N ASP A 84 3.07 -10.82 -14.32
CA ASP A 84 2.54 -11.70 -13.25
C ASP A 84 3.49 -11.89 -12.05
N THR A 85 4.48 -10.99 -11.92
CA THR A 85 5.44 -11.06 -10.84
C THR A 85 4.80 -10.56 -9.56
N PRO A 86 4.83 -11.34 -8.46
CA PRO A 86 4.28 -10.90 -7.20
C PRO A 86 5.10 -9.71 -6.69
N LEU A 87 4.41 -8.59 -6.47
CA LEU A 87 5.03 -7.35 -5.98
C LEU A 87 4.55 -6.98 -4.59
N ARG A 88 3.29 -7.31 -4.24
CA ARG A 88 2.65 -6.97 -2.97
C ARG A 88 1.67 -8.06 -2.55
N PHE A 89 0.83 -7.79 -1.55
CA PHE A 89 -0.31 -8.61 -1.20
C PHE A 89 -1.44 -7.79 -0.59
N HIS A 90 -2.66 -8.32 -0.62
CA HIS A 90 -3.80 -7.85 0.16
C HIS A 90 -3.98 -8.76 1.36
N LEU A 91 -4.23 -8.17 2.52
CA LEU A 91 -4.69 -8.93 3.67
C LEU A 91 -6.19 -9.20 3.51
N LEU A 92 -6.57 -10.47 3.47
CA LEU A 92 -7.97 -10.88 3.36
C LEU A 92 -8.60 -11.15 4.72
N ASP A 93 -7.82 -11.79 5.61
CA ASP A 93 -8.28 -12.09 6.96
C ASP A 93 -7.12 -12.04 7.95
N SER A 94 -7.44 -11.61 9.17
CA SER A 94 -6.53 -11.59 10.30
C SER A 94 -7.24 -12.17 11.52
N PRO A 95 -6.54 -12.95 12.36
CA PRO A 95 -7.09 -13.38 13.64
C PRO A 95 -7.44 -12.15 14.51
N PRO A 96 -8.37 -12.28 15.47
CA PRO A 96 -8.89 -11.16 16.25
C PRO A 96 -7.80 -10.41 17.03
N GLU A 97 -6.75 -11.12 17.45
CA GLU A 97 -5.58 -10.57 18.14
C GLU A 97 -4.74 -9.64 17.25
N GLN A 98 -4.94 -9.70 15.92
CA GLN A 98 -4.22 -8.93 14.90
C GLN A 98 -5.16 -8.02 14.10
N SER A 99 -6.28 -7.61 14.70
CA SER A 99 -7.31 -6.76 14.07
C SER A 99 -6.78 -5.43 13.55
N SER A 100 -5.63 -4.94 14.03
CA SER A 100 -4.95 -3.74 13.53
C SER A 100 -4.56 -3.82 12.05
N PHE A 101 -4.45 -5.02 11.47
CA PHE A 101 -4.14 -5.20 10.05
C PHE A 101 -5.40 -5.27 9.16
N ARG A 102 -6.59 -5.51 9.74
CA ARG A 102 -7.83 -5.88 9.04
C ARG A 102 -8.47 -4.73 8.24
N SER A 103 -8.08 -3.49 8.51
CA SER A 103 -8.78 -2.31 8.00
C SER A 103 -8.22 -1.74 6.70
N VAL A 104 -7.11 -2.26 6.17
CA VAL A 104 -6.45 -1.60 5.03
C VAL A 104 -5.75 -2.62 4.13
N PRO A 105 -5.90 -2.54 2.80
CA PRO A 105 -4.98 -3.21 1.88
C PRO A 105 -3.56 -2.80 2.23
N VAL A 106 -2.74 -3.73 2.71
CA VAL A 106 -1.39 -3.44 3.22
C VAL A 106 -0.38 -3.47 2.06
N PRO A 107 0.13 -2.32 1.58
CA PRO A 107 1.18 -2.29 0.60
C PRO A 107 2.51 -2.63 1.27
N VAL A 108 2.95 -3.86 1.08
CA VAL A 108 4.29 -4.29 1.51
C VAL A 108 5.27 -4.11 0.38
N PHE A 109 6.32 -3.34 0.64
CA PHE A 109 7.50 -3.24 -0.22
C PHE A 109 8.53 -4.23 0.33
N LEU A 110 8.84 -5.27 -0.46
CA LEU A 110 10.00 -6.14 -0.23
C LEU A 110 11.22 -5.54 -0.94
#